data_AF-T0RW04-F1
#
_entry.id   AF-T0RW04-F1
#
_cell.length_a   1.000
_cell.length_b   1.000
_cell.length_c   1.000
_cell.angle_alpha   90.00
_cell.angle_beta   90.00
_cell.angle_gamma   90.00
#
_symmetry.space_group_name_H-M   'P 1'
#
loop_
_entity.id
_entity.type
_entity.pdbx_description
1 polymer ?
#
loop_
_entity_poly.entity_id
_entity_poly.type
_entity_poly.pdbx_seq_one_letter_code
_entity_poly.pdbx_strand_id
1 'polypeptide(L)'
;MKLFLIIVTIVFCTISGKLLFNDFAMIDRALHVQIGLKKFCEENKRYPSLEEFKKTFPKISAEKEWYYWIRSDLKSATFQYPMTFPIPGAPGRSKLSEFIPVIYANAVVNPCSL
;
A
#
# COMPACT_ATOMS: atom_id res chain seq x y z
N MET A 1 32.07 17.49 -19.48
CA MET A 1 31.81 16.21 -18.80
C MET A 1 31.51 16.34 -17.30
N LYS A 2 32.37 16.98 -16.48
CA LYS A 2 32.11 17.11 -15.01
C LYS A 2 30.79 17.81 -14.68
N LEU A 3 30.47 18.94 -15.34
CA LEU A 3 29.23 19.68 -15.13
C LEU A 3 27.98 18.85 -15.48
N PHE A 4 28.05 18.09 -16.58
CA PHE A 4 26.97 17.19 -16.99
C PHE A 4 26.69 16.10 -15.95
N LEU A 5 27.74 15.46 -15.42
CA LEU A 5 27.59 14.47 -14.35
C LEU A 5 26.96 15.07 -13.08
N ILE A 6 27.35 16.30 -12.71
CA ILE A 6 26.75 16.99 -11.56
C ILE A 6 25.26 17.25 -11.80
N ILE A 7 24.88 17.73 -12.98
CA ILE A 7 23.48 18.00 -13.33
C ILE A 7 22.67 16.70 -13.30
N VAL A 8 23.18 15.62 -13.91
CA VAL A 8 22.52 14.31 -13.93
C VAL A 8 22.31 13.79 -12.50
N THR A 9 23.31 13.88 -11.64
CA THR A 9 23.18 13.45 -10.24
C THR A 9 22.12 14.26 -9.49
N ILE A 10 22.07 15.59 -9.67
CA ILE A 10 21.05 16.43 -9.02
C ILE A 10 19.64 16.04 -9.49
N VAL A 11 19.45 15.85 -10.79
CA VAL A 11 18.17 15.42 -11.37
C VAL A 11 17.77 14.04 -10.83
N PHE A 12 18.71 13.10 -10.77
CA PHE A 12 18.46 11.77 -10.25
C PHE A 12 18.09 11.78 -8.76
N CYS A 13 18.81 12.54 -7.93
CA CYS A 13 18.52 12.69 -6.50
C CYS A 13 17.17 13.35 -6.25
N THR A 14 16.80 14.37 -7.03
CA THR A 14 15.51 15.07 -6.87
C THR A 14 14.32 14.19 -7.27
N ILE A 15 14.43 13.45 -8.40
CA ILE A 15 13.39 12.49 -8.81
C ILE A 15 13.26 11.37 -7.78
N SER A 16 14.37 10.76 -7.38
CA SER A 16 14.37 9.66 -6.41
C SER A 16 13.83 10.11 -5.05
N GLY A 17 14.21 11.31 -4.58
CA GLY A 17 13.70 11.88 -3.34
C GLY A 17 12.19 12.10 -3.37
N LYS A 18 11.64 12.60 -4.48
CA LYS A 18 10.19 12.75 -4.65
C LYS A 18 9.46 11.40 -4.64
N LEU A 19 10.00 10.40 -5.32
CA LEU A 19 9.43 9.05 -5.35
C LEU A 19 9.45 8.40 -3.96
N LEU A 20 10.55 8.55 -3.22
CA LEU A 20 10.68 8.07 -1.84
C LEU A 20 9.67 8.72 -0.90
N PHE A 21 9.46 10.04 -1.03
CA PHE A 21 8.45 10.76 -0.26
C PHE A 21 7.03 10.24 -0.53
N ASN A 22 6.70 9.99 -1.80
CA ASN A 22 5.41 9.41 -2.17
C ASN A 22 5.22 8.01 -1.59
N ASP A 23 6.27 7.18 -1.59
CA ASP A 23 6.23 5.85 -0.99
C ASP A 23 6.00 5.92 0.53
N PHE A 24 6.64 6.86 1.25
CA PHE A 24 6.35 7.06 2.68
C PHE A 24 4.90 7.49 2.93
N ALA A 25 4.37 8.41 2.12
CA ALA A 25 2.97 8.80 2.20
C ALA A 25 2.02 7.64 1.86
N MET A 26 2.43 6.71 1.00
CA MET A 26 1.68 5.49 0.70
C MET A 26 1.68 4.52 1.89
N ILE A 27 2.83 4.33 2.54
CA ILE A 27 2.96 3.50 3.75
C ILE A 27 2.06 4.03 4.88
N ASP A 28 2.05 5.35 5.11
CA ASP A 28 1.18 5.95 6.13
C ASP A 28 -0.31 5.68 5.86
N ARG A 29 -0.73 5.78 4.59
CA ARG A 29 -2.10 5.40 4.17
C ARG A 29 -2.37 3.91 4.39
N ALA A 30 -1.41 3.04 4.11
CA ALA A 30 -1.53 1.60 4.33
C ALA A 30 -1.68 1.27 5.82
N LEU A 31 -0.94 1.95 6.69
CA LEU A 31 -1.09 1.83 8.14
C LEU A 31 -2.48 2.26 8.61
N HIS A 32 -3.00 3.38 8.10
CA HIS A 32 -4.37 3.81 8.40
C HIS A 32 -5.43 2.78 7.99
N VAL A 33 -5.29 2.18 6.80
CA VAL A 33 -6.19 1.10 6.36
C VAL A 33 -6.07 -0.11 7.27
N GLN A 34 -4.86 -0.54 7.62
CA GLN A 34 -4.63 -1.68 8.50
C GLN A 34 -5.25 -1.46 9.89
N ILE A 35 -5.04 -0.29 10.48
CA ILE A 35 -5.62 0.08 11.78
C ILE A 35 -7.15 0.09 11.69
N GLY A 36 -7.72 0.69 10.65
CA GLY A 36 -9.17 0.75 10.48
C GLY A 36 -9.80 -0.63 10.26
N LEU A 37 -9.14 -1.51 9.49
CA LEU A 37 -9.57 -2.91 9.33
C LEU A 37 -9.51 -3.68 10.66
N LYS A 38 -8.46 -3.48 11.45
CA LYS A 38 -8.33 -4.09 12.79
C LYS A 38 -9.45 -3.64 13.71
N LYS A 39 -9.69 -2.32 13.79
CA LYS A 39 -10.77 -1.74 14.58
C LYS A 39 -12.15 -2.27 14.15
N PHE A 40 -12.41 -2.34 12.85
CA PHE A 40 -13.65 -2.90 12.33
C PHE A 40 -13.84 -4.37 12.74
N CYS A 41 -12.78 -5.18 12.66
CA CYS A 41 -12.79 -6.57 13.12
C CYS A 41 -13.04 -6.69 14.63
N GLU A 42 -12.43 -5.83 15.46
CA GLU A 42 -12.66 -5.83 16.91
C GLU A 42 -14.12 -5.51 17.26
N GLU A 43 -14.73 -4.55 16.55
CA GLU A 43 -16.12 -4.13 16.77
C GLU A 43 -17.15 -5.12 16.21
N ASN A 44 -16.90 -5.70 15.03
CA ASN A 44 -17.89 -6.48 14.28
C ASN A 44 -17.60 -7.98 14.26
N LYS A 45 -16.47 -8.43 14.82
CA LYS A 45 -15.98 -9.82 14.79
C LYS A 45 -15.82 -10.39 13.36
N ARG A 46 -15.66 -9.51 12.37
CA ARG A 46 -15.47 -9.79 10.94
C ARG A 46 -14.83 -8.62 10.23
N TYR A 47 -14.28 -8.84 9.04
CA TYR A 47 -13.83 -7.74 8.16
C TYR A 47 -14.98 -7.15 7.34
N PRO A 48 -14.82 -5.89 6.85
CA PRO A 48 -15.84 -5.24 6.03
C PRO A 48 -15.98 -5.93 4.68
N SER A 49 -17.22 -6.05 4.18
CA SER A 49 -17.45 -6.44 2.79
C SER A 49 -16.81 -5.43 1.83
N LEU A 50 -16.71 -5.77 0.54
CA LEU A 50 -16.18 -4.84 -0.46
C LEU A 50 -16.95 -3.51 -0.50
N GLU A 51 -18.26 -3.55 -0.30
CA GLU A 51 -19.10 -2.34 -0.27
C GLU A 51 -18.88 -1.52 0.99
N GLU A 52 -18.78 -2.17 2.15
CA GLU A 52 -18.46 -1.51 3.42
C GLU A 52 -17.07 -0.88 3.37
N PHE A 53 -16.09 -1.60 2.82
CA PHE A 53 -14.73 -1.10 2.63
C PHE A 53 -14.70 0.17 1.79
N LYS A 54 -15.45 0.22 0.68
CA LYS A 54 -15.57 1.42 -0.17
C LYS A 54 -16.21 2.60 0.58
N LYS A 55 -17.14 2.35 1.50
CA LYS A 55 -17.73 3.40 2.34
C LYS A 55 -16.77 3.88 3.42
N THR A 56 -16.01 2.99 4.04
CA THR A 56 -15.04 3.32 5.09
C THR A 56 -13.80 4.02 4.54
N PHE A 57 -13.33 3.61 3.36
CA PHE A 57 -12.11 4.14 2.72
C PHE A 57 -12.37 4.61 1.27
N PRO A 58 -13.22 5.64 1.07
CA PRO A 58 -13.64 6.05 -0.27
C PRO A 58 -12.48 6.51 -1.14
N LYS A 59 -11.52 7.25 -0.56
CA LYS A 59 -10.33 7.74 -1.27
C LYS A 59 -9.44 6.60 -1.76
N ILE A 60 -9.19 5.60 -0.90
CA ILE A 60 -8.37 4.43 -1.24
C ILE A 60 -9.03 3.64 -2.39
N SER A 61 -10.34 3.43 -2.31
CA SER A 61 -11.06 2.63 -3.31
C SER A 61 -11.11 3.25 -4.71
N ALA A 62 -10.85 4.55 -4.82
CA ALA A 62 -10.78 5.26 -6.09
C ALA A 62 -9.39 5.18 -6.76
N GLU A 63 -8.36 4.72 -6.02
CA GLU A 63 -7.00 4.62 -6.53
C GLU A 63 -6.82 3.33 -7.35
N LYS A 64 -6.39 3.46 -8.61
CA LYS A 64 -6.33 2.36 -9.60
C LYS A 64 -5.43 1.19 -9.21
N GLU A 65 -4.50 1.42 -8.30
CA GLU A 65 -3.44 0.47 -7.93
C GLU A 65 -3.62 -0.09 -6.51
N TRP A 66 -4.69 0.33 -5.82
CA TRP A 66 -5.09 -0.24 -4.54
C TRP A 66 -6.11 -1.34 -4.76
N TYR A 67 -5.90 -2.45 -4.06
CA TYR A 67 -6.79 -3.59 -4.14
C TYR A 67 -7.17 -4.09 -2.76
N TYR A 68 -8.40 -4.56 -2.64
CA TYR A 68 -8.94 -5.14 -1.42
C TYR A 68 -9.65 -6.44 -1.77
N TRP A 69 -9.32 -7.49 -1.05
CA TRP A 69 -9.93 -8.81 -1.15
C TRP A 69 -10.30 -9.30 0.24
N ILE A 70 -11.45 -9.95 0.34
CA ILE A 70 -11.93 -10.55 1.58
C ILE A 70 -12.25 -12.01 1.33
N ARG A 71 -11.91 -12.88 2.28
CA ARG A 71 -12.32 -14.29 2.22
C ARG A 71 -13.83 -14.41 2.42
N SER A 72 -14.41 -15.46 1.86
CA SER A 72 -15.85 -15.75 1.98
C SER A 72 -16.34 -15.89 3.42
N ASP A 73 -15.47 -16.29 4.35
CA ASP A 73 -15.77 -16.40 5.77
C ASP A 73 -15.70 -15.07 6.54
N LEU A 74 -15.28 -13.98 5.87
CA LEU A 74 -15.03 -12.65 6.43
C LEU A 74 -14.02 -12.63 7.59
N LYS A 75 -13.28 -13.72 7.82
CA LYS A 75 -12.30 -13.85 8.91
C LYS A 75 -10.91 -13.38 8.53
N SER A 76 -10.65 -13.15 7.25
CA SER A 76 -9.42 -12.49 6.83
C SER A 76 -9.66 -11.61 5.63
N ALA A 77 -8.99 -10.46 5.65
CA ALA A 77 -8.94 -9.55 4.51
C ALA A 77 -7.48 -9.32 4.10
N THR A 78 -7.29 -9.17 2.79
CA THR A 78 -6.02 -8.78 2.19
C THR A 78 -6.20 -7.47 1.47
N PHE A 79 -5.29 -6.52 1.67
CA PHE A 79 -5.21 -5.35 0.81
C PHE A 79 -3.81 -5.23 0.21
N GLN A 80 -3.73 -4.61 -0.96
CA GLN A 80 -2.50 -4.36 -1.69
C GLN A 80 -2.40 -2.89 -2.09
N TYR A 81 -1.18 -2.36 -2.03
CA TYR A 81 -0.87 -0.99 -2.45
C TYR A 81 0.49 -0.95 -3.17
N PRO A 82 0.68 0.01 -4.10
CA PRO A 82 1.89 0.13 -4.91
C PRO A 82 2.99 0.92 -4.20
N MET A 83 4.24 0.64 -4.54
CA MET A 83 5.43 1.34 -4.07
C MET A 83 6.51 1.33 -5.17
N THR A 84 7.37 2.34 -5.17
CA THR A 84 8.46 2.48 -6.13
C THR A 84 9.74 1.80 -5.62
N PHE A 85 10.01 1.89 -4.33
CA PHE A 85 11.20 1.34 -3.68
C PHE A 85 10.84 0.28 -2.64
N PRO A 86 11.69 -0.73 -2.40
CA PRO A 86 11.48 -1.69 -1.32
C PRO A 86 11.92 -1.05 0.01
N ILE A 87 10.98 -0.40 0.71
CA ILE A 87 11.27 0.23 2.01
C ILE A 87 11.14 -0.81 3.13
N PRO A 88 12.21 -1.09 3.91
CA PRO A 88 12.13 -1.94 5.09
C PRO A 88 11.14 -1.37 6.10
N GLY A 89 10.21 -2.20 6.59
CA GLY A 89 9.19 -1.79 7.57
C GLY A 89 7.85 -1.36 6.96
N ALA A 90 7.72 -1.33 5.63
CA ALA A 90 6.41 -1.22 5.00
C ALA A 90 5.52 -2.43 5.39
N PRO A 91 4.23 -2.22 5.73
CA PRO A 91 3.36 -3.33 6.10
C PRO A 91 3.12 -4.29 4.93
N GLY A 92 3.25 -5.59 5.18
CA GLY A 92 2.98 -6.64 4.20
C GLY A 92 4.25 -7.32 3.68
N ARG A 93 4.09 -8.06 2.58
CA ARG A 93 5.21 -8.70 1.88
C ARG A 93 5.37 -8.07 0.51
N SER A 94 6.60 -7.69 0.18
CA SER A 94 6.93 -7.13 -1.12
C SER A 94 6.86 -8.20 -2.20
N LYS A 95 6.23 -7.85 -3.33
CA LYS A 95 6.32 -8.60 -4.58
C LYS A 95 6.76 -7.65 -5.69
N LEU A 96 7.65 -8.14 -6.54
CA LEU A 96 7.99 -7.49 -7.80
C LEU A 96 6.85 -7.77 -8.80
N SER A 97 6.24 -6.72 -9.33
CA SER A 97 5.26 -6.87 -10.41
C SER A 97 5.99 -7.22 -11.71
N GLU A 98 5.64 -8.34 -12.33
CA GLU A 98 6.19 -8.78 -13.63
C GLU A 98 5.56 -8.04 -14.83
N PHE A 99 4.45 -7.33 -14.62
CA PHE A 99 3.63 -6.75 -15.69
C PHE A 99 3.73 -5.23 -15.82
N ILE A 100 4.37 -4.54 -14.88
CA ILE A 100 4.58 -3.08 -14.88
C ILE A 100 6.04 -2.84 -14.51
N PRO A 101 6.77 -1.88 -15.13
CA PRO A 101 8.15 -1.57 -14.78
C PRO A 101 8.32 -1.38 -13.26
N VAL A 102 8.85 -2.42 -12.61
CA VAL A 102 9.23 -2.54 -11.19
C VAL A 102 8.40 -1.64 -10.25
N ILE A 103 7.11 -1.93 -10.12
CA ILE A 103 6.30 -1.45 -8.99
C ILE A 103 6.31 -2.57 -7.94
N TYR A 104 6.79 -2.25 -6.74
CA TYR A 104 6.67 -3.13 -5.59
C TYR A 104 5.24 -3.07 -5.09
N ALA A 105 4.56 -4.19 -5.00
CA ALA A 105 3.25 -4.24 -4.37
C ALA A 105 3.37 -4.95 -3.02
N ASN A 106 2.84 -4.33 -1.97
CA ASN A 106 2.80 -4.95 -0.65
C ASN A 106 1.40 -5.47 -0.36
N ALA A 107 1.28 -6.77 -0.14
CA ALA A 107 0.04 -7.39 0.29
C ALA A 107 0.06 -7.60 1.81
N VAL A 108 -0.97 -7.10 2.49
CA VAL A 108 -1.13 -7.22 3.94
C VAL A 108 -2.30 -8.16 4.22
N VAL A 109 -2.01 -9.31 4.80
CA VAL A 109 -3.03 -10.27 5.25
C VAL A 109 -3.34 -9.98 6.71
N ASN A 110 -4.61 -9.65 7.01
CA ASN A 110 -5.07 -9.41 8.36
C ASN A 110 -6.07 -10.52 8.74
N PRO A 111 -5.72 -11.45 9.64
CA PRO A 111 -6.66 -12.39 10.24
C PRO A 111 -7.41 -11.73 11.40
N CYS A 112 -8.72 -11.97 11.48
CA CYS A 112 -9.57 -11.52 12.57
C CYS A 112 -9.52 -12.60 13.65
N SER A 113 -8.86 -12.32 14.78
CA SER A 113 -8.96 -13.22 15.93
C SER A 113 -10.36 -13.05 16.54
N LEU A 114 -11.15 -14.12 16.49
CA LEU A 114 -12.43 -14.17 17.21
C LEU A 114 -12.20 -14.10 18.72
#